data_AF-A0A9Y2KX83-F1
#
_entry.id   AF-A0A9Y2KX83-F1
#
_cell.length_a   1.000
_cell.length_b   1.000
_cell.length_c   1.000
_cell.angle_alpha   90.00
_cell.angle_beta   90.00
_cell.angle_gamma   90.00
#
_symmetry.space_group_name_H-M   'P 1'
#
loop_
_entity.id
_entity.type
_entity.pdbx_description
1 polymer ?
#
loop_
_entity_poly.entity_id
_entity_poly.type
_entity_poly.pdbx_seq_one_letter_code
_entity_poly.pdbx_strand_id
1 'polypeptide(L)'
;MLETLQSGSISQNVYALSEVRGLLSINKRDLSVLLSDNIHIARYRGNDESMLHSALDILAVHLYLTVATSQERPPTRHLLSFMAIFVCEELLSQIETKPPPSSPTEIEARLINDSTLTLMHLDHYYSDLAKEIHRFWTKLRNHNMQIGRG
;
A
#
# COMPACT_ATOMS: atom_id res chain seq x y z
N MET A 1 15.41 5.58 -36.83
CA MET A 1 14.12 4.89 -36.96
C MET A 1 13.38 5.12 -35.64
N LEU A 2 12.51 6.13 -35.62
CA LEU A 2 11.70 6.49 -34.47
C LEU A 2 10.42 5.65 -34.56
N GLU A 3 10.33 4.60 -33.74
CA GLU A 3 9.06 3.90 -33.54
C GLU A 3 8.35 4.51 -32.33
N THR A 4 7.30 5.23 -32.70
CA THR A 4 6.19 5.69 -31.90
C THR A 4 5.60 4.53 -31.09
N LEU A 5 5.99 4.37 -29.82
CA LEU A 5 5.14 3.67 -28.86
C LEU A 5 4.06 4.65 -28.42
N GLN A 6 2.98 4.63 -29.20
CA GLN A 6 1.71 5.26 -28.86
C GLN A 6 1.36 4.92 -27.41
N SER A 7 1.20 5.98 -26.64
CA SER A 7 0.38 6.12 -25.45
C SER A 7 -0.70 5.05 -25.30
N GLY A 8 -0.35 3.94 -24.68
CA GLY A 8 -1.30 3.19 -23.86
C GLY A 8 -1.55 4.04 -22.63
N SER A 9 -2.51 4.96 -22.73
CA SER A 9 -3.10 5.63 -21.56
C SER A 9 -3.78 4.55 -20.72
N ILE A 10 -2.98 3.80 -19.95
CA ILE A 10 -3.46 3.21 -18.70
C ILE A 10 -3.98 4.42 -17.94
N SER A 11 -5.29 4.53 -17.76
CA SER A 11 -5.85 5.51 -16.82
C SER A 11 -5.14 5.23 -15.50
N GLN A 12 -4.11 6.00 -15.17
CA GLN A 12 -3.59 6.04 -13.82
C GLN A 12 -4.77 6.55 -13.00
N ASN A 13 -5.38 5.67 -12.21
CA ASN A 13 -6.41 6.04 -11.25
C ASN A 13 -5.75 6.95 -10.22
N VAL A 14 -5.63 8.23 -10.54
CA VAL A 14 -5.11 9.22 -9.61
C VAL A 14 -6.15 9.37 -8.51
N TYR A 15 -5.82 8.91 -7.31
CA TYR A 15 -6.69 9.08 -6.16
C TYR A 15 -6.66 10.55 -5.74
N ALA A 16 -7.83 11.17 -5.67
CA ALA A 16 -7.91 12.52 -5.15
C ALA A 16 -7.43 12.54 -3.69
N LEU A 17 -6.74 13.62 -3.28
CA LEU A 17 -6.19 13.73 -1.91
C LEU A 17 -7.27 13.58 -0.83
N SER A 18 -8.52 13.96 -1.13
CA SER A 18 -9.69 13.72 -0.28
C SER A 18 -10.10 12.25 -0.16
N GLU A 19 -9.95 11.46 -1.23
CA GLU A 19 -10.19 10.01 -1.24
C GLU A 19 -9.13 9.30 -0.42
N VAL A 20 -7.85 9.61 -0.68
CA VAL A 20 -6.69 9.10 0.09
C VAL A 20 -6.90 9.34 1.58
N ARG A 21 -7.31 10.55 1.96
CA ARG A 21 -7.62 10.90 3.36
C ARG A 21 -8.71 10.02 3.95
N GLY A 22 -9.78 9.75 3.20
CA GLY A 22 -10.87 8.86 3.63
C GLY A 22 -10.42 7.40 3.77
N LEU A 23 -9.62 6.93 2.81
CA LEU A 23 -9.05 5.57 2.79
C LEU A 23 -8.07 5.34 3.94
N LEU A 24 -7.29 6.35 4.33
CA LEU A 24 -6.34 6.26 5.44
C LEU A 24 -6.95 6.66 6.79
N SER A 25 -8.16 7.24 6.80
CA SER A 25 -8.82 7.76 8.02
C SER A 25 -7.94 8.74 8.81
N ILE A 26 -7.09 9.50 8.11
CA ILE A 26 -6.16 10.49 8.67
C ILE A 26 -6.71 11.90 8.45
N ASN A 27 -6.34 12.88 9.27
CA ASN A 27 -6.73 14.27 9.01
C ASN A 27 -5.85 14.92 7.92
N LYS A 28 -6.27 16.07 7.38
CA LYS A 28 -5.55 16.75 6.29
C LYS A 28 -4.14 17.18 6.70
N ARG A 29 -3.96 17.66 7.94
CA ARG A 29 -2.67 18.14 8.43
C ARG A 29 -1.67 17.00 8.52
N ASP A 30 -2.07 15.89 9.12
CA ASP A 30 -1.20 14.74 9.34
C ASP A 30 -0.86 14.05 8.01
N LEU A 31 -1.80 13.99 7.07
CA LEU A 31 -1.50 13.52 5.70
C LEU A 31 -0.50 14.43 5.00
N SER A 32 -0.64 15.75 5.15
CA SER A 32 0.30 16.71 4.56
C SER A 32 1.71 16.57 5.15
N VAL A 33 1.81 16.39 6.47
CA VAL A 33 3.09 16.16 7.16
C VAL A 33 3.69 14.82 6.75
N LEU A 34 2.88 13.78 6.64
CA LEU A 34 3.34 12.46 6.21
C LEU A 34 3.91 12.51 4.78
N LEU A 35 3.23 13.19 3.86
CA LEU A 35 3.68 13.33 2.48
C LEU A 35 4.94 14.22 2.37
N SER A 36 5.10 15.25 3.23
CA SER A 36 6.31 16.07 3.25
C SER A 36 7.52 15.33 3.83
N ASP A 37 7.30 14.56 4.90
CA ASP A 37 8.37 13.93 5.67
C ASP A 37 8.78 12.58 5.09
N ASN A 38 7.90 11.93 4.32
CA ASN A 38 8.10 10.57 3.80
C ASN A 38 8.06 10.54 2.27
N ILE A 39 8.86 11.40 1.63
CA ILE A 39 9.12 11.37 0.17
C ILE A 39 9.40 9.95 -0.35
N HIS A 40 9.95 9.07 0.49
CA HIS A 40 10.26 7.69 0.12
C HIS A 40 9.06 6.74 0.07
N ILE A 41 7.96 7.01 0.78
CA ILE A 41 6.74 6.17 0.69
C ILE A 41 6.01 6.43 -0.63
N ALA A 42 6.12 7.65 -1.18
CA ALA A 42 5.56 8.02 -2.49
C ALA A 42 6.37 7.48 -3.69
N ARG A 43 7.55 6.87 -3.47
CA ARG A 43 8.46 6.43 -4.54
C ARG A 43 8.11 5.08 -5.17
N TYR A 44 6.92 4.54 -4.94
CA TYR A 44 6.60 3.19 -5.40
C TYR A 44 6.52 3.03 -6.94
N ARG A 45 6.52 4.12 -7.73
CA ARG A 45 6.97 4.14 -9.13
C ARG A 45 7.56 5.50 -9.46
N GLY A 46 8.88 5.57 -9.68
CA GLY A 46 9.63 6.81 -9.81
C GLY A 46 8.97 7.89 -10.69
N ASN A 47 8.55 8.97 -10.06
CA ASN A 47 8.81 10.34 -10.49
C ASN A 47 8.55 11.26 -9.30
N ASP A 48 9.48 12.19 -9.07
CA ASP A 48 9.36 13.22 -8.06
C ASP A 48 8.21 14.16 -8.47
N GLU A 49 7.38 14.56 -7.50
CA GLU A 49 6.24 15.50 -7.62
C GLU A 49 4.84 14.95 -7.93
N SER A 50 4.32 13.93 -7.22
CA SER A 50 2.83 13.83 -7.15
C SER A 50 2.25 12.90 -6.06
N MET A 51 0.96 13.15 -5.79
CA MET A 51 0.05 12.44 -4.88
C MET A 51 0.14 10.91 -5.06
N LEU A 52 -0.13 10.12 -4.01
CA LEU A 52 -0.23 8.65 -4.09
C LEU A 52 -1.03 8.23 -5.35
N HIS A 53 -0.38 7.57 -6.30
CA HIS A 53 -0.88 7.33 -7.66
C HIS A 53 -1.54 5.99 -7.83
N SER A 54 -1.35 5.10 -6.87
CA SER A 54 -1.84 3.74 -6.92
C SER A 54 -2.41 3.31 -5.58
N ALA A 55 -3.34 2.37 -5.62
CA ALA A 55 -3.80 1.69 -4.42
C ALA A 55 -2.65 1.05 -3.60
N LEU A 56 -1.55 0.65 -4.25
CA LEU A 56 -0.36 0.13 -3.58
C LEU A 56 0.35 1.20 -2.77
N ASP A 57 0.47 2.43 -3.29
CA ASP A 57 1.07 3.55 -2.56
C ASP A 57 0.24 3.86 -1.30
N ILE A 58 -1.09 3.85 -1.44
CA ILE A 58 -2.00 4.10 -0.31
C ILE A 58 -1.92 2.96 0.70
N LEU A 59 -1.84 1.69 0.25
CA LEU A 59 -1.65 0.56 1.14
C LEU A 59 -0.30 0.63 1.87
N ALA A 60 0.79 1.02 1.20
CA ALA A 60 2.08 1.20 1.84
C ALA A 60 2.00 2.27 2.95
N VAL A 61 1.40 3.44 2.64
CA VAL A 61 1.16 4.47 3.67
C VAL A 61 0.31 3.92 4.82
N HIS A 62 -0.75 3.15 4.52
CA HIS A 62 -1.59 2.52 5.53
C HIS A 62 -0.76 1.64 6.47
N LEU A 63 0.04 0.72 5.92
CA LEU A 63 0.87 -0.19 6.71
C LEU A 63 1.91 0.54 7.55
N TYR A 64 2.55 1.59 7.01
CA TYR A 64 3.47 2.44 7.76
C TYR A 64 2.80 3.11 8.97
N LEU A 65 1.55 3.55 8.81
CA LEU A 65 0.77 4.18 9.87
C LEU A 65 0.25 3.19 10.90
N THR A 66 0.01 1.93 10.51
CA THR A 66 -0.55 0.92 11.42
C THR A 66 0.44 0.46 12.48
N VAL A 67 1.73 0.43 12.17
CA VAL A 67 2.75 0.10 13.18
C VAL A 67 2.95 1.30 14.10
N ALA A 68 2.63 1.12 15.38
CA ALA A 68 2.68 2.19 16.36
C ALA A 68 4.12 2.74 16.52
N THR A 69 4.25 4.05 16.66
CA THR A 69 5.55 4.72 16.89
C THR A 69 6.23 4.28 18.19
N SER A 70 5.45 3.79 19.16
CA SER A 70 5.93 3.22 20.41
C SER A 70 6.47 1.79 20.27
N GLN A 71 6.08 1.09 19.21
CA GLN A 71 6.57 -0.26 18.91
C GLN A 71 7.85 -0.18 18.07
N GLU A 72 7.83 0.63 17.00
CA GLU A 72 8.92 0.66 16.03
C GLU A 72 9.29 2.06 15.55
N ARG A 73 10.60 2.28 15.37
CA ARG A 73 11.14 3.53 14.84
C ARG A 73 10.93 3.63 13.32
N PRO A 74 10.97 4.84 12.72
CA PRO A 74 10.62 5.03 11.30
C PRO A 74 11.32 4.07 10.32
N PRO A 75 12.64 3.80 10.39
CA PRO A 75 13.28 2.88 9.45
C PRO A 75 12.66 1.47 9.45
N THR A 76 12.32 0.92 10.63
CA THR A 76 11.69 -0.40 10.72
C THR A 76 10.28 -0.38 10.16
N ARG A 77 9.50 0.68 10.44
CA ARG A 77 8.12 0.79 9.91
C ARG A 77 8.08 0.94 8.39
N HIS A 78 9.01 1.70 7.81
CA HIS A 78 9.18 1.79 6.36
C HIS A 78 9.52 0.43 5.75
N LEU A 79 10.48 -0.27 6.36
CA LEU A 79 10.87 -1.60 5.93
C LEU A 79 9.70 -2.58 6.00
N LEU A 80 8.95 -2.62 7.11
CA LEU A 80 7.77 -3.50 7.27
C LEU A 80 6.73 -3.24 6.18
N SER A 81 6.42 -1.97 5.94
CA SER A 81 5.52 -1.56 4.86
C SER A 81 6.03 -2.02 3.50
N PHE A 82 7.30 -1.75 3.20
CA PHE A 82 7.91 -2.09 1.91
C PHE A 82 7.95 -3.60 1.67
N MET A 83 8.44 -4.35 2.66
CA MET A 83 8.56 -5.81 2.56
C MET A 83 7.19 -6.46 2.40
N ALA A 84 6.17 -5.99 3.11
CA ALA A 84 4.83 -6.55 3.00
C ALA A 84 4.24 -6.36 1.59
N ILE A 85 4.44 -5.19 0.97
CA ILE A 85 4.04 -4.96 -0.43
C ILE A 85 4.87 -5.81 -1.39
N PHE A 86 6.19 -5.86 -1.22
CA PHE A 86 7.10 -6.59 -2.09
C PHE A 86 6.79 -8.09 -2.09
N VAL A 87 6.66 -8.71 -0.91
CA VAL A 87 6.35 -10.14 -0.78
C VAL A 87 4.98 -10.49 -1.34
N CYS A 88 4.02 -9.57 -1.22
CA CYS A 88 2.67 -9.77 -1.73
C CYS A 88 2.44 -9.17 -3.12
N GLU A 89 3.47 -8.74 -3.84
CA GLU A 89 3.33 -7.94 -5.06
C GLU A 89 2.45 -8.62 -6.12
N GLU A 90 2.65 -9.91 -6.37
CA GLU A 90 1.84 -10.65 -7.34
C GLU A 90 0.35 -10.62 -7.00
N LEU A 91 0.01 -10.81 -5.72
CA LEU A 91 -1.36 -10.79 -5.22
C LEU A 91 -1.95 -9.38 -5.28
N LEU A 92 -1.16 -8.38 -4.88
CA LEU A 92 -1.59 -6.99 -4.78
C LEU A 92 -1.54 -6.25 -6.13
N SER A 93 -0.92 -6.81 -7.16
CA SER A 93 -0.86 -6.24 -8.51
C SER A 93 -2.25 -5.95 -9.10
N GLN A 94 -3.28 -6.64 -8.60
CA GLN A 94 -4.68 -6.53 -9.03
C GLN A 94 -5.58 -6.04 -7.89
N ILE A 95 -5.03 -5.36 -6.89
CA ILE A 95 -5.76 -4.87 -5.70
C ILE A 95 -6.96 -3.99 -6.07
N GLU A 96 -6.90 -3.28 -7.20
CA GLU A 96 -7.98 -2.39 -7.66
C GLU A 96 -9.11 -3.14 -8.37
N THR A 97 -8.82 -4.27 -9.02
CA THR A 97 -9.75 -4.96 -9.93
C THR A 97 -10.27 -6.28 -9.37
N LYS A 98 -9.54 -6.92 -8.45
CA LYS A 98 -9.92 -8.19 -7.84
C LYS A 98 -10.49 -8.02 -6.43
N PRO A 99 -11.41 -8.94 -6.02
CA PRO A 99 -11.78 -9.05 -4.63
C PRO A 99 -10.58 -9.42 -3.76
N PRO A 100 -10.54 -8.95 -2.49
CA PRO A 100 -9.63 -9.53 -1.53
C PRO A 100 -9.91 -11.02 -1.36
N PRO A 101 -8.91 -11.81 -0.91
CA PRO A 101 -9.15 -13.19 -0.52
C PRO A 101 -10.20 -13.28 0.59
N SER A 102 -10.83 -14.45 0.75
CA SER A 102 -11.90 -14.67 1.74
C SER A 102 -11.43 -14.48 3.19
N SER A 103 -10.13 -14.61 3.44
CA SER A 103 -9.50 -14.47 4.75
C SER A 103 -8.06 -13.97 4.61
N PRO A 104 -7.44 -13.44 5.69
CA PRO A 104 -6.05 -12.99 5.66
C PRO A 104 -5.03 -14.14 5.53
N THR A 105 -5.45 -15.40 5.67
CA THR A 105 -4.57 -16.58 5.69
C THR A 105 -3.72 -16.73 4.43
N GLU A 106 -4.24 -16.38 3.26
CA GLU A 106 -3.47 -16.43 2.01
C GLU A 106 -2.33 -15.40 2.01
N ILE A 107 -2.59 -14.20 2.52
CA ILE A 107 -1.60 -13.12 2.64
C ILE A 107 -0.55 -13.51 3.67
N GLU A 108 -0.99 -14.03 4.83
CA GLU A 108 -0.11 -14.52 5.89
C GLU A 108 0.83 -15.63 5.40
N ALA A 109 0.30 -16.60 4.64
CA ALA A 109 1.11 -17.67 4.07
C ALA A 109 2.19 -17.14 3.10
N ARG A 110 1.88 -16.11 2.30
CA ARG A 110 2.89 -15.45 1.44
C ARG A 110 3.97 -14.76 2.27
N LEU A 111 3.58 -14.05 3.33
CA LEU A 111 4.52 -13.40 4.25
C LEU A 111 5.44 -14.41 4.96
N ILE A 112 4.90 -15.54 5.43
CA ILE A 112 5.67 -16.60 6.09
C ILE A 112 6.67 -17.25 5.14
N ASN A 113 6.32 -17.41 3.87
CA ASN A 113 7.20 -18.03 2.87
C ASN A 113 8.40 -17.14 2.51
N ASP A 114 8.36 -15.84 2.84
CA ASP A 114 9.49 -14.95 2.65
C ASP A 114 10.39 -14.93 3.89
N SER A 115 11.61 -15.45 3.75
CA SER A 115 12.55 -15.55 4.86
C SER A 115 13.12 -14.21 5.33
N THR A 116 12.92 -13.10 4.60
CA THR A 116 13.56 -11.81 4.89
C THR A 116 13.12 -11.25 6.23
N LEU A 117 11.81 -11.26 6.52
CA LEU A 117 11.29 -10.75 7.79
C LEU A 117 11.75 -11.62 8.97
N THR A 118 11.85 -12.94 8.79
CA THR A 118 12.46 -13.85 9.77
C THR A 118 13.93 -13.52 10.02
N LEU A 119 14.73 -13.29 8.97
CA LEU A 119 16.14 -12.93 9.08
C LEU A 119 16.35 -11.57 9.78
N MET A 120 15.34 -10.72 9.77
CA MET A 120 15.35 -9.40 10.42
C MET A 120 14.69 -9.40 11.81
N HIS A 121 14.25 -10.55 12.32
CA HIS A 121 13.52 -10.70 13.60
C HIS A 121 12.19 -9.93 13.64
N LEU A 122 11.53 -9.82 12.49
CA LEU A 122 10.25 -9.13 12.28
C LEU A 122 9.10 -10.10 11.96
N ASP A 123 9.32 -11.40 12.12
CA ASP A 123 8.35 -12.48 11.84
C ASP A 123 7.09 -12.41 12.71
N HIS A 124 7.19 -11.84 13.90
CA HIS A 124 6.04 -11.62 14.78
C HIS A 124 4.98 -10.67 14.18
N TYR A 125 5.30 -9.92 13.12
CA TYR A 125 4.36 -9.04 12.43
C TYR A 125 3.50 -9.74 11.36
N TYR A 126 3.78 -10.99 10.97
CA TYR A 126 3.10 -11.63 9.83
C TYR A 126 1.58 -11.60 9.93
N SER A 127 1.03 -12.02 11.06
CA SER A 127 -0.42 -12.10 11.26
C SER A 127 -1.09 -10.73 11.20
N ASP A 128 -0.45 -9.71 11.78
CA ASP A 128 -1.03 -8.37 11.86
C ASP A 128 -0.91 -7.63 10.52
N LEU A 129 0.21 -7.78 9.81
CA LEU A 129 0.36 -7.30 8.44
C LEU A 129 -0.70 -7.92 7.52
N ALA A 130 -0.90 -9.24 7.60
CA ALA A 130 -1.90 -9.93 6.78
C ALA A 130 -3.32 -9.42 7.03
N LYS A 131 -3.71 -9.24 8.29
CA LYS A 131 -5.02 -8.68 8.66
C LYS A 131 -5.20 -7.26 8.14
N GLU A 132 -4.16 -6.43 8.24
CA GLU A 132 -4.25 -5.03 7.84
C GLU A 132 -4.25 -4.86 6.32
N ILE A 133 -3.49 -5.66 5.57
CA ILE A 133 -3.60 -5.75 4.10
C ILE A 133 -5.02 -6.17 3.71
N HIS A 134 -5.54 -7.25 4.30
CA HIS A 134 -6.88 -7.78 4.00
C HIS A 134 -7.98 -6.73 4.27
N ARG A 135 -7.91 -6.09 5.44
CA ARG A 135 -8.83 -5.04 5.87
C ARG A 135 -8.79 -3.84 4.94
N PHE A 136 -7.58 -3.36 4.59
CA PHE A 136 -7.42 -2.23 3.69
C PHE A 136 -7.94 -2.55 2.28
N TRP A 137 -7.62 -3.73 1.74
CA TRP A 137 -8.11 -4.15 0.43
C TRP A 137 -9.65 -4.22 0.40
N THR A 138 -10.27 -4.75 1.45
CA THR A 138 -11.73 -4.73 1.61
C THR A 138 -12.27 -3.29 1.61
N LYS A 139 -11.63 -2.39 2.36
CA LYS A 139 -11.99 -0.96 2.42
C LYS A 139 -11.88 -0.29 1.05
N LEU A 140 -10.78 -0.52 0.34
CA LEU A 140 -10.53 0.01 -1.00
C LEU A 140 -11.59 -0.46 -1.99
N ARG A 141 -11.91 -1.77 -2.00
CA ARG A 141 -12.95 -2.32 -2.87
C ARG A 141 -14.29 -1.66 -2.65
N ASN A 142 -14.70 -1.53 -1.38
CA ASN A 142 -15.96 -0.88 -1.02
C ASN A 142 -15.98 0.59 -1.47
N HIS A 143 -14.85 1.28 -1.33
CA HIS A 143 -14.70 2.65 -1.82
C HIS A 143 -14.85 2.73 -3.35
N ASN A 144 -14.12 1.89 -4.09
CA ASN A 144 -14.16 1.85 -5.57
C ASN A 144 -15.57 1.53 -6.08
N MET A 145 -16.30 0.62 -5.44
CA MET A 145 -17.70 0.33 -5.79
C MET A 145 -18.63 1.53 -5.55
N GLN A 146 -18.44 2.30 -4.48
CA GLN A 146 -19.25 3.49 -4.17
C GLN A 146 -19.08 4.61 -5.20
N ILE A 147 -17.89 4.73 -5.79
CA ILE A 147 -17.54 5.79 -6.75
C ILE A 147 -17.55 5.32 -8.21
N GLY A 148 -17.98 4.08 -8.49
CA GLY A 148 -18.10 3.54 -9.84
C GLY A 148 -16.77 3.17 -10.53
N ARG A 149 -15.72 2.87 -9.76
CA ARG A 149 -14.40 2.38 -10.25
C ARG A 149 -14.27 0.84 -10.24
N GLY A 150 -15.33 0.11 -9.88
CA GLY A 150 -15.32 -1.35 -9.64
C GLY A 150 -15.76 -2.20 -10.82
#